data_AF-A0A0F9R6P9-F1
#
_entry.id   AF-A0A0F9R6P9-F1
#
_cell.length_a   1.000
_cell.length_b   1.000
_cell.length_c   1.000
_cell.angle_alpha   90.00
_cell.angle_beta   90.00
_cell.angle_gamma   90.00
#
_symmetry.space_group_name_H-M   'P 1'
#
loop_
_entity.id
_entity.type
_entity.pdbx_description
1 polymer ?
#
loop_
_entity_poly.entity_id
_entity_poly.type
_entity_poly.pdbx_seq_one_letter_code
_entity_poly.pdbx_strand_id
1 'polypeptide(L)'
;METNGQKETEKINISFTNEGTINKNSVCLETEKGSIKLFFSYSTIISFSGGGDCGTIENLWSVTTGKFLNELEPDKKERLNEPEFKERLRTALNKLF
;
A
#
# COMPACT_ATOMS: atom_id res chain seq x y z
N MET A 1 -26.31 -25.39 24.36
CA MET A 1 -24.94 -24.91 24.60
C MET A 1 -24.60 -23.98 23.46
N GLU A 2 -24.87 -22.69 23.66
CA GLU A 2 -24.53 -21.66 22.68
C GLU A 2 -23.12 -21.18 23.01
N THR A 3 -22.14 -21.61 22.21
CA THR A 3 -20.79 -21.05 22.29
C THR A 3 -20.82 -19.67 21.67
N ASN A 4 -20.84 -18.64 22.51
CA ASN A 4 -20.54 -17.26 22.15
C ASN A 4 -19.12 -17.22 21.56
N GLY A 5 -19.00 -17.33 20.25
CA GLY A 5 -17.76 -17.10 19.53
C GLY A 5 -17.44 -15.60 19.59
N GLN A 6 -16.70 -15.18 20.60
CA GLN A 6 -16.01 -13.89 20.56
C GLN A 6 -15.12 -13.92 19.32
N LYS A 7 -15.44 -13.10 18.30
CA LYS A 7 -14.51 -12.81 17.21
C LYS A 7 -13.29 -12.15 17.84
N GLU A 8 -12.21 -12.91 17.95
CA GLU A 8 -10.91 -12.41 18.36
C GLU A 8 -10.52 -11.31 17.36
N THR A 9 -10.46 -10.06 17.84
CA THR A 9 -10.03 -8.94 17.02
C THR A 9 -8.53 -9.07 16.76
N GLU A 10 -8.17 -9.38 15.52
CA GLU A 10 -6.78 -9.42 15.06
C GLU A 10 -6.08 -8.10 15.41
N LYS A 11 -4.95 -8.19 16.10
CA LYS A 11 -4.16 -7.01 16.47
C LYS A 11 -3.41 -6.52 15.24
N ILE A 12 -3.70 -5.29 14.83
CA ILE A 12 -3.02 -4.62 13.71
C ILE A 12 -2.09 -3.55 14.29
N ASN A 13 -0.80 -3.65 14.05
CA ASN A 13 0.13 -2.57 14.33
C ASN A 13 0.19 -1.65 13.11
N ILE A 14 0.04 -0.35 13.34
CA ILE A 14 0.02 0.66 12.29
C ILE A 14 1.15 1.64 12.58
N SER A 15 2.03 1.87 11.61
CA SER A 15 3.05 2.91 11.68
C SER A 15 2.95 3.86 10.50
N PHE A 16 3.23 5.14 10.74
CA PHE A 16 3.18 6.20 9.74
C PHE A 16 4.54 6.87 9.62
N THR A 17 4.94 7.21 8.39
CA THR A 17 6.18 7.94 8.11
C THR A 17 5.92 9.04 7.10
N ASN A 18 6.41 10.26 7.38
CA ASN A 18 6.53 11.31 6.38
C ASN A 18 7.87 11.16 5.65
N GLU A 19 7.82 10.99 4.32
CA GLU A 19 8.99 10.71 3.47
C GLU A 19 9.66 12.02 3.01
N GLY A 20 9.74 13.01 3.92
CA GLY A 20 10.47 14.26 3.76
C GLY A 20 9.69 15.44 3.14
N THR A 21 8.48 15.24 2.64
CA THR A 21 7.64 16.33 2.09
C THR A 21 6.16 16.10 2.40
N ILE A 22 5.34 17.15 2.34
CA ILE A 22 3.91 17.08 2.66
C ILE A 22 3.14 16.07 1.81
N ASN A 23 3.59 15.81 0.58
CA ASN A 23 2.93 14.96 -0.39
C ASN A 23 3.58 13.58 -0.56
N LYS A 24 4.49 13.18 0.33
CA LYS A 24 5.11 11.85 0.33
C LYS A 24 5.00 11.25 1.71
N ASN A 25 4.17 10.22 1.83
CA ASN A 25 3.93 9.55 3.10
C ASN A 25 3.94 8.04 2.87
N SER A 26 4.16 7.28 3.94
CA SER A 26 3.94 5.85 3.93
C SER A 26 3.30 5.36 5.21
N VAL A 27 2.55 4.27 5.10
CA VAL A 27 1.93 3.55 6.21
C VAL A 27 2.36 2.10 6.14
N CYS A 28 2.87 1.55 7.25
CA CYS A 28 3.06 0.11 7.39
C CYS A 28 1.91 -0.45 8.20
N LEU A 29 1.28 -1.50 7.70
CA LEU A 29 0.32 -2.32 8.42
C LEU A 29 0.99 -3.66 8.70
N GLU A 30 1.00 -4.08 9.96
CA GLU A 30 1.59 -5.34 10.39
C GLU A 30 0.54 -6.16 11.16
N THR A 31 0.40 -7.41 10.77
CA THR A 31 -0.52 -8.41 11.29
C THR A 31 0.25 -9.70 11.61
N GLU A 32 -0.42 -10.69 12.19
CA GLU A 32 0.19 -12.01 12.37
C GLU A 32 0.45 -12.74 11.05
N LYS A 33 -0.32 -12.43 9.99
CA LYS A 33 -0.17 -13.02 8.65
C LYS A 33 0.93 -12.37 7.82
N GLY A 34 1.43 -11.19 8.23
CA GLY A 34 2.50 -10.46 7.54
C GLY A 34 2.33 -8.95 7.58
N SER A 35 3.09 -8.26 6.73
CA SER A 35 3.09 -6.80 6.63
C SER A 35 2.91 -6.29 5.20
N ILE A 36 2.39 -5.07 5.09
CA ILE A 36 2.33 -4.29 3.85
C ILE A 36 2.68 -2.84 4.12
N LYS A 37 3.59 -2.30 3.32
CA LYS A 37 3.90 -0.86 3.26
C LYS A 37 3.15 -0.24 2.11
N LEU A 38 2.36 0.78 2.39
CA LEU A 38 1.59 1.57 1.45
C LEU A 38 2.24 2.94 1.32
N PHE A 39 2.52 3.39 0.10
CA PHE A 39 3.07 4.70 -0.18
C PHE A 39 2.00 5.62 -0.75
N PHE A 40 1.92 6.84 -0.23
CA PHE A 40 0.89 7.81 -0.54
C PHE A 40 1.48 9.08 -1.15
N SER A 41 0.86 9.53 -2.24
CA SER A 41 0.95 10.92 -2.66
C SER A 41 -0.30 11.67 -2.20
N TYR A 42 -0.10 12.65 -1.31
CA TYR A 42 -1.21 13.23 -0.53
C TYR A 42 -2.03 12.13 0.16
N SER A 43 -3.29 11.93 -0.23
CA SER A 43 -4.21 10.91 0.28
C SER A 43 -4.32 9.66 -0.60
N THR A 44 -3.62 9.61 -1.73
CA THR A 44 -3.79 8.53 -2.71
C THR A 44 -2.65 7.53 -2.61
N ILE A 45 -2.97 6.23 -2.55
CA ILE A 45 -1.98 5.16 -2.62
C ILE A 45 -1.42 5.10 -4.03
N ILE A 46 -0.10 5.18 -4.16
CA ILE A 46 0.60 5.18 -5.44
C ILE A 46 1.59 4.03 -5.60
N SER A 47 1.94 3.36 -4.50
CA SER A 47 2.78 2.17 -4.50
C SER A 47 2.51 1.33 -3.26
N PHE A 48 2.78 0.04 -3.34
CA PHE A 48 2.76 -0.85 -2.18
C PHE A 48 3.86 -1.90 -2.28
N SER A 49 4.27 -2.43 -1.13
CA SER A 49 5.20 -3.55 -1.02
C SER A 49 4.84 -4.41 0.20
N GLY A 50 4.60 -5.70 0.00
CA GLY A 50 4.20 -6.64 1.04
C GLY A 50 3.04 -7.54 0.60
N GLY A 51 2.60 -8.46 1.46
CA GLY A 51 1.62 -9.48 1.06
C GLY A 51 2.11 -10.40 -0.09
N GLY A 52 3.43 -10.54 -0.25
CA GLY A 52 4.04 -11.31 -1.32
C GLY A 52 3.92 -10.70 -2.72
N ASP A 53 3.64 -9.40 -2.81
CA ASP A 53 3.62 -8.66 -4.07
C ASP A 53 4.11 -7.22 -3.85
N CYS A 54 4.43 -6.52 -4.93
CA CYS A 54 4.69 -5.08 -4.92
C CYS A 54 4.27 -4.46 -6.25
N GLY A 55 3.95 -3.19 -6.25
CA GLY A 55 3.58 -2.50 -7.47
C GLY A 55 3.55 -1.00 -7.28
N THR A 56 3.89 -0.28 -8.34
CA THR A 56 3.80 1.18 -8.43
C THR A 56 2.90 1.53 -9.59
N ILE A 57 1.92 2.41 -9.38
CA ILE A 57 0.97 2.80 -10.41
C ILE A 57 1.62 3.75 -11.43
N GLU A 58 1.14 3.74 -12.66
CA GLU A 58 1.47 4.77 -13.64
C GLU A 58 1.05 6.15 -13.14
N ASN A 59 1.67 7.20 -13.69
CA ASN A 59 1.35 8.54 -13.24
C ASN A 59 0.01 9.01 -13.81
N LEU A 60 -1.06 8.81 -13.05
CA LEU A 60 -2.40 9.33 -13.34
C LEU A 60 -2.56 10.80 -12.93
N TRP A 61 -1.58 11.35 -12.21
CA TRP A 61 -1.61 12.70 -11.66
C TRP A 61 -0.51 13.58 -12.28
N SER A 62 -0.48 14.85 -11.89
CA SER A 62 0.48 15.81 -12.41
C SER A 62 1.92 15.57 -11.88
N VAL A 63 2.80 16.53 -12.13
CA VAL A 63 4.26 16.46 -11.91
C VAL A 63 4.63 16.14 -10.45
N THR A 64 3.86 16.60 -9.47
CA THR A 64 4.18 16.45 -8.04
C THR A 64 4.15 15.00 -7.58
N THR A 65 3.15 14.22 -8.02
CA THR A 65 3.08 12.77 -7.78
C THR A 65 4.10 12.03 -8.62
N GLY A 66 4.34 12.48 -9.86
CA GLY A 66 5.36 11.93 -10.75
C GLY A 66 6.76 11.89 -10.14
N LYS A 67 7.14 12.88 -9.32
CA LYS A 67 8.43 12.87 -8.60
C LYS A 67 8.55 11.70 -7.62
N PHE A 68 7.51 11.46 -6.80
CA PHE A 68 7.54 10.36 -5.85
C PHE A 68 7.49 9.01 -6.55
N LEU A 69 6.71 8.90 -7.63
CA LEU A 69 6.70 7.71 -8.49
C LEU A 69 8.08 7.40 -9.08
N ASN A 70 8.86 8.40 -9.47
CA ASN A 70 10.22 8.18 -9.98
C ASN A 70 11.21 7.70 -8.89
N GLU A 71 10.96 8.03 -7.62
CA GLU A 71 11.75 7.54 -6.49
C GLU A 71 11.39 6.10 -6.12
N LEU A 72 10.12 5.74 -6.25
CA LEU A 72 9.59 4.41 -5.92
C LEU A 72 9.81 3.39 -7.04
N GLU A 73 9.60 3.80 -8.29
CA GLU A 73 9.83 2.98 -9.48
C GLU A 73 10.37 3.86 -10.63
N PRO A 74 11.70 3.95 -10.80
CA PRO A 74 12.30 4.79 -11.82
C PRO A 74 12.03 4.30 -13.25
N ASP A 75 11.85 2.99 -13.46
CA ASP A 75 11.49 2.47 -14.79
C ASP A 75 9.98 2.57 -15.01
N LYS A 76 9.58 3.53 -15.85
CA LYS A 76 8.17 3.78 -16.15
C LYS A 76 7.48 2.60 -16.84
N LYS A 77 8.24 1.68 -17.44
CA LYS A 77 7.68 0.49 -18.11
C LYS A 77 7.22 -0.59 -17.13
N GLU A 78 7.77 -0.60 -15.93
CA GLU A 78 7.42 -1.54 -14.86
C GLU A 78 6.21 -1.04 -14.03
N ARG A 79 5.74 0.18 -14.31
CA ARG A 79 4.56 0.74 -13.63
C ARG A 79 3.28 0.12 -14.15
N LEU A 80 2.36 -0.11 -13.23
CA LEU A 80 1.09 -0.77 -13.48
C LEU A 80 0.06 0.25 -13.94
N ASN A 81 -0.77 -0.13 -14.90
CA ASN A 81 -2.00 0.62 -15.18
C ASN A 81 -2.95 0.56 -13.96
N GLU A 82 -3.91 1.48 -13.91
CA GLU A 82 -4.80 1.60 -12.75
C GLU A 82 -5.60 0.32 -12.41
N PRO A 83 -6.24 -0.38 -13.37
CA PRO A 83 -6.97 -1.62 -13.08
C PRO A 83 -6.07 -2.71 -12.47
N GLU A 84 -4.89 -2.92 -13.06
CA GLU A 84 -3.94 -3.93 -12.59
C GLU A 84 -3.41 -3.59 -11.19
N PHE A 85 -3.06 -2.32 -10.96
CA PHE A 85 -2.59 -1.86 -9.66
C PHE A 85 -3.62 -2.13 -8.55
N LYS A 86 -4.88 -1.77 -8.78
CA LYS A 86 -5.96 -1.97 -7.81
C LYS A 86 -6.19 -3.44 -7.50
N GLU A 87 -6.15 -4.30 -8.51
CA GLU A 87 -6.37 -5.73 -8.33
C GLU A 87 -5.23 -6.40 -7.55
N ARG A 88 -3.99 -6.04 -7.85
CA ARG A 88 -2.80 -6.55 -7.13
C ARG A 88 -2.75 -6.04 -5.69
N LEU A 89 -3.04 -4.76 -5.46
CA LEU A 89 -3.14 -4.18 -4.12
C LEU A 89 -4.23 -4.88 -3.29
N ARG A 90 -5.42 -5.09 -3.87
CA ARG A 90 -6.52 -5.81 -3.22
C ARG A 90 -6.11 -7.23 -2.83
N THR A 91 -5.43 -7.92 -3.74
CA THR A 91 -4.92 -9.28 -3.50
C THR A 91 -3.87 -9.30 -2.37
N ALA A 92 -2.96 -8.33 -2.34
CA ALA A 92 -1.97 -8.20 -1.28
C ALA A 92 -2.62 -7.92 0.09
N LEU A 93 -3.63 -7.04 0.14
CA LEU A 93 -4.37 -6.72 1.35
C LEU A 93 -5.18 -7.92 1.88
N ASN A 94 -5.83 -8.69 1.00
CA ASN A 94 -6.58 -9.90 1.38
C ASN A 94 -5.71 -11.03 1.96
N LYS A 95 -4.39 -10.99 1.75
CA LYS A 95 -3.47 -11.94 2.40
C LYS A 95 -3.15 -11.52 3.84
N LEU A 96 -3.32 -10.24 4.16
CA LEU A 96 -3.12 -9.69 5.51
C LEU A 96 -4.39 -9.79 6.36
N PHE A 97 -5.58 -9.74 5.75
CA PHE A 97 -6.88 -9.76 6.45
C PHE A 97 -7.72 -10.92 5.94
#